data_AF-A0A1J0VPS5-F1
#
_entry.id   AF-A0A1J0VPS5-F1
#
_cell.length_a   1.000
_cell.length_b   1.000
_cell.length_c   1.000
_cell.angle_alpha   90.00
_cell.angle_beta   90.00
_cell.angle_gamma   90.00
#
_symmetry.space_group_name_H-M   'P 1'
#
loop_
_entity.id
_entity.type
_entity.pdbx_description
1 polymer ?
#
loop_
_entity_poly.entity_id
_entity_poly.type
_entity_poly.pdbx_seq_one_letter_code
_entity_poly.pdbx_strand_id
1 'polypeptide(L)'
;MKYAVTLGSAAVAAFAFAIATPAVATAQPSKCHSSYIPCLPIVSDVDCAGGSGNGPVYTGRVQVVGPDDYGLDRDGDGIGCE
;
A
#
# COMPACT_ATOMS: atom_id res chain seq x y z
N MET A 1 -48.81 50.24 13.26
CA MET A 1 -48.39 49.96 11.87
C MET A 1 -47.03 49.26 11.95
N LYS A 2 -46.92 47.96 12.27
CA LYS A 2 -46.88 46.80 11.35
C LYS A 2 -46.18 47.12 10.01
N TYR A 3 -45.12 46.35 9.69
CA TYR A 3 -44.56 45.90 8.38
C TYR A 3 -43.02 45.89 8.50
N ALA A 4 -42.22 44.93 8.03
CA ALA A 4 -42.36 43.55 7.58
C ALA A 4 -40.91 43.04 7.40
N VAL A 5 -40.70 41.74 7.59
CA VAL A 5 -39.44 40.98 7.42
C VAL A 5 -38.97 40.99 5.96
N THR A 6 -37.65 41.04 5.70
CA THR A 6 -37.05 40.37 4.53
C THR A 6 -35.71 39.72 4.87
N LEU A 7 -35.69 38.41 4.66
CA LEU A 7 -34.58 37.45 4.74
C LEU A 7 -33.72 37.44 3.44
N GLY A 8 -32.49 36.94 3.54
CA GLY A 8 -31.74 36.27 2.46
C GLY A 8 -30.72 37.15 1.73
N SER A 9 -29.46 36.77 1.57
CA SER A 9 -29.08 35.58 0.81
C SER A 9 -27.67 35.11 1.18
N ALA A 10 -27.54 33.82 1.54
CA ALA A 10 -26.26 33.13 1.63
C ALA A 10 -25.88 32.62 0.24
N ALA A 11 -24.79 33.12 -0.34
CA ALA A 11 -24.19 32.53 -1.53
C ALA A 11 -23.04 31.61 -1.10
N VAL A 12 -23.36 30.35 -0.81
CA VAL A 12 -22.34 29.30 -0.69
C VAL A 12 -22.00 28.87 -2.12
N ALA A 13 -20.92 29.41 -2.67
CA ALA A 13 -20.35 28.95 -3.93
C ALA A 13 -19.80 27.54 -3.74
N ALA A 14 -20.54 26.54 -4.20
CA ALA A 14 -20.11 25.14 -4.22
C ALA A 14 -19.00 24.98 -5.27
N PHE A 15 -17.74 25.06 -4.83
CA PHE A 15 -16.61 24.55 -5.60
C PHE A 15 -16.70 23.03 -5.62
N ALA A 16 -17.20 22.48 -6.73
CA ALA A 16 -17.12 21.06 -7.02
C ALA A 16 -15.67 20.68 -7.33
N PHE A 17 -14.86 20.44 -6.29
CA PHE A 17 -13.58 19.77 -6.43
C PHE A 17 -13.88 18.29 -6.75
N ALA A 18 -13.66 17.92 -8.01
CA ALA A 18 -13.72 16.52 -8.44
C ALA A 18 -12.59 15.77 -7.72
N ILE A 19 -12.97 15.01 -6.69
CA ILE A 19 -12.07 14.15 -5.93
C ILE A 19 -11.77 12.95 -6.83
N ALA A 20 -10.60 12.95 -7.46
CA ALA A 20 -10.11 11.77 -8.16
C ALA A 20 -9.90 10.66 -7.13
N THR A 21 -10.75 9.63 -7.14
CA THR A 21 -10.54 8.43 -6.35
C THR A 21 -9.32 7.69 -6.91
N PRO A 22 -8.29 7.38 -6.10
CA PRO A 22 -7.21 6.53 -6.56
C PRO A 22 -7.82 5.17 -6.93
N ALA A 23 -7.66 4.76 -8.18
CA ALA A 23 -8.00 3.41 -8.62
C ALA A 23 -7.08 2.45 -7.86
N VAL A 24 -7.63 1.76 -6.86
CA VAL A 24 -6.97 0.62 -6.24
C VAL A 24 -6.84 -0.44 -7.33
N ALA A 25 -5.63 -0.60 -7.87
CA ALA A 25 -5.32 -1.70 -8.77
C ALA A 25 -5.68 -2.99 -8.03
N THR A 26 -6.68 -3.70 -8.52
CA THR A 26 -7.01 -5.03 -8.01
C THR A 26 -5.90 -5.95 -8.50
N ALA A 27 -4.92 -6.20 -7.63
CA ALA A 27 -3.91 -7.20 -7.90
C ALA A 27 -4.64 -8.52 -8.23
N GLN A 28 -4.49 -9.01 -9.46
CA GLN A 28 -4.87 -10.38 -9.79
C GLN A 28 -4.24 -11.29 -8.73
N PRO A 29 -4.91 -12.37 -8.30
CA PRO A 29 -4.32 -13.30 -7.35
C PRO A 29 -3.10 -13.96 -8.00
N SER A 30 -1.94 -13.34 -7.82
CA SER A 30 -0.65 -13.91 -8.14
C SER A 30 -0.46 -15.10 -7.20
N LYS A 31 0.00 -16.23 -7.73
CA LYS A 31 0.30 -17.44 -6.94
C LYS A 31 1.49 -17.24 -5.97
N CYS A 32 1.95 -16.00 -5.84
CA CYS A 32 3.16 -15.58 -5.19
C CYS A 32 2.96 -14.11 -4.75
N HIS A 33 3.73 -13.70 -3.77
CA HIS A 33 3.73 -12.38 -3.15
C HIS A 33 4.34 -11.35 -4.10
N SER A 34 3.49 -10.50 -4.68
CA SER A 34 3.88 -9.56 -5.73
C SER A 34 4.75 -8.39 -5.26
N SER A 35 4.85 -8.17 -3.94
CA SER A 35 5.74 -7.14 -3.38
C SER A 35 7.23 -7.47 -3.55
N TYR A 36 7.58 -8.66 -4.06
CA TYR A 36 8.95 -9.11 -4.20
C TYR A 36 9.30 -9.48 -5.66
N ILE A 37 10.53 -9.21 -6.07
CA ILE A 37 11.07 -9.60 -7.38
C ILE A 37 12.43 -10.32 -7.18
N PRO A 38 12.57 -11.59 -7.58
CA PRO A 38 11.53 -12.46 -8.15
C PRO A 38 10.39 -12.71 -7.15
N CYS A 39 9.21 -13.03 -7.68
CA CYS A 39 8.01 -13.24 -6.88
C CYS A 39 8.20 -14.37 -5.86
N LEU A 40 7.94 -14.08 -4.58
CA LEU A 40 8.14 -15.03 -3.48
C LEU A 40 6.88 -15.86 -3.20
N PRO A 41 6.98 -17.09 -2.66
CA PRO A 41 5.80 -17.86 -2.30
C PRO A 41 4.99 -17.19 -1.19
N ILE A 42 3.66 -17.34 -1.22
CA ILE A 42 2.77 -16.85 -0.14
C ILE A 42 2.77 -17.88 1.00
N VAL A 43 3.63 -17.66 1.98
CA VAL A 43 3.78 -18.49 3.19
C VAL A 43 3.78 -17.62 4.45
N SER A 44 3.87 -18.23 5.64
CA SER A 44 3.89 -17.51 6.91
C SER A 44 5.11 -16.63 7.10
N ASP A 45 6.25 -17.03 6.53
CA ASP A 45 7.53 -16.37 6.69
C ASP A 45 8.51 -16.81 5.58
N VAL A 46 9.36 -15.90 5.14
CA VAL A 46 10.45 -16.17 4.21
C VAL A 46 11.69 -15.51 4.79
N ASP A 47 12.77 -16.27 4.92
CA ASP A 47 14.01 -15.79 5.52
C ASP A 47 15.13 -15.59 4.49
N CYS A 48 16.11 -14.77 4.85
CA CYS A 48 17.34 -14.66 4.06
C CYS A 48 18.22 -15.90 4.24
N ALA A 49 18.65 -16.48 3.12
CA ALA A 49 19.57 -17.60 3.08
C ALA A 49 20.90 -17.22 3.75
N GLY A 50 21.39 -18.08 4.66
CA GLY A 50 22.60 -17.80 5.44
C GLY A 50 22.37 -16.94 6.69
N GLY A 51 21.14 -16.47 6.92
CA GLY A 51 20.75 -15.82 8.17
C GLY A 51 20.38 -16.79 9.29
N SER A 52 19.98 -16.24 10.43
CA SER A 52 19.55 -17.00 11.63
C SER A 52 18.06 -17.32 11.67
N GLY A 53 17.33 -17.02 10.60
CA GLY A 53 15.88 -17.23 10.52
C GLY A 53 15.47 -18.70 10.61
N ASN A 54 14.20 -18.96 10.88
CA ASN A 54 13.62 -20.29 11.14
C ASN A 54 12.30 -20.53 10.39
N GLY A 55 12.03 -19.71 9.39
CA GLY A 55 10.88 -19.77 8.51
C GLY A 55 10.91 -21.01 7.61
N PRO A 56 9.76 -21.35 7.02
CA PRO A 56 9.61 -22.54 6.18
C PRO A 56 10.34 -22.43 4.82
N VAL A 57 10.73 -21.21 4.41
CA VAL A 57 11.33 -20.91 3.11
C VAL A 57 12.48 -19.93 3.30
N TYR A 58 13.54 -20.09 2.50
CA TYR A 58 14.67 -19.16 2.44
C TYR A 58 14.87 -18.64 1.02
N THR A 59 15.34 -17.39 0.88
CA THR A 59 15.62 -16.73 -0.40
C THR A 59 16.99 -16.03 -0.38
N GLY A 60 17.55 -15.77 -1.56
CA GLY A 60 18.70 -14.87 -1.73
C GLY A 60 18.25 -13.42 -1.87
N ARG A 61 19.10 -12.56 -2.45
CA ARG A 61 18.78 -11.15 -2.72
C ARG A 61 17.48 -11.01 -3.51
N VAL A 62 16.58 -10.17 -3.01
CA VAL A 62 15.30 -9.84 -3.67
C VAL A 62 15.14 -8.34 -3.77
N GLN A 63 14.32 -7.87 -4.71
CA GLN A 63 13.87 -6.50 -4.72
C GLN A 63 12.49 -6.41 -4.07
N VAL A 64 12.31 -5.44 -3.18
CA VAL A 64 11.04 -5.13 -2.51
C VAL A 64 10.40 -3.94 -3.23
N VAL A 65 9.26 -4.18 -3.88
CA VAL A 65 8.53 -3.20 -4.71
C VAL A 65 7.16 -2.83 -4.13
N GLY A 66 6.82 -3.39 -2.97
CA GLY A 66 5.56 -3.16 -2.27
C GLY A 66 5.76 -3.31 -0.75
N PRO A 67 4.72 -3.65 0.02
CA PRO A 67 4.85 -3.94 1.45
C PRO A 67 5.84 -5.08 1.71
N ASP A 68 6.72 -4.87 2.69
CA ASP A 68 7.68 -5.89 3.15
C ASP A 68 7.07 -6.78 4.25
N ASP A 69 6.12 -7.63 3.84
CA ASP A 69 5.38 -8.50 4.77
C ASP A 69 6.26 -9.62 5.38
N TYR A 70 7.38 -9.96 4.75
CA TYR A 70 8.40 -10.92 5.23
C TYR A 70 9.58 -10.26 5.95
N GLY A 71 9.64 -8.94 6.05
CA GLY A 71 10.70 -8.24 6.78
C GLY A 71 12.12 -8.49 6.23
N LEU A 72 12.23 -8.66 4.91
CA LEU A 72 13.49 -8.96 4.21
C LEU A 72 14.36 -7.71 3.98
N ASP A 73 13.75 -6.53 3.93
CA ASP A 73 14.35 -5.22 3.65
C ASP A 73 14.21 -4.32 4.90
N ARG A 74 15.13 -4.52 5.85
CA ARG A 74 15.02 -3.92 7.20
C ARG A 74 15.37 -2.43 7.24
N ASP A 75 16.21 -1.98 6.32
CA ASP A 75 16.61 -0.59 6.17
C ASP A 75 15.73 0.17 5.18
N GLY A 76 14.93 -0.53 4.38
CA GLY A 76 13.88 0.05 3.55
C GLY A 76 14.43 0.68 2.27
N ASP A 77 15.52 0.15 1.75
CA ASP A 77 16.18 0.68 0.54
C ASP A 77 15.61 0.07 -0.76
N GLY A 78 14.67 -0.87 -0.63
CA GLY A 78 14.03 -1.59 -1.72
C GLY A 78 14.74 -2.89 -2.08
N ILE A 79 15.78 -3.29 -1.34
CA ILE A 79 16.51 -4.53 -1.51
C ILE A 79 16.41 -5.37 -0.24
N GLY A 80 15.89 -6.59 -0.38
CA GLY A 80 15.92 -7.57 0.68
C GLY A 80 17.13 -8.52 0.61
N CYS A 81 17.53 -9.04 1.76
CA CYS A 81 18.57 -10.06 1.92
C CYS A 81 19.94 -9.66 1.37
N GLU A 82 20.47 -8.57 1.89
CA GLU A 82 21.83 -8.08 1.66
C GLU A 82 22.88 -8.66 2.63
#